data_AF-A9H4F6-F1
#
_entry.id   AF-A9H4F6-F1
#
_cell.length_a   1.000
_cell.length_b   1.000
_cell.length_c   1.000
_cell.angle_alpha   90.00
_cell.angle_beta   90.00
_cell.angle_gamma   90.00
#
_symmetry.space_group_name_H-M   'P 1'
#
loop_
_entity.id
_entity.type
_entity.pdbx_description
1 polymer ?
#
loop_
_entity_poly.entity_id
_entity_poly.type
_entity_poly.pdbx_seq_one_letter_code
_entity_poly.pdbx_strand_id
1 'polypeptide(L)'
;MTEQIDRYVSFRNVEWERRTAEVFALLQPHFDGSTSPFWDYFLRQRVIAHAQGLDDLRVLHNFLPTLKDLLEELDDERTLSRLEELEVLCM
;
A
#
# COMPACT_ATOMS: atom_id res chain seq x y z
N MET A 1 22.94 8.34 -0.98
CA MET A 1 22.11 7.89 0.16
C MET A 1 21.29 9.10 0.58
N THR A 2 19.98 9.06 0.38
CA THR A 2 19.07 10.06 0.96
C THR A 2 18.00 9.27 1.69
N GLU A 3 18.31 8.93 2.94
CA GLU A 3 17.35 8.54 3.95
C GLU A 3 16.43 9.74 4.16
N GLN A 4 15.23 9.70 3.58
CA GLN A 4 14.23 10.73 3.81
C GLN A 4 13.56 10.39 5.14
N ILE A 5 14.06 11.06 6.18
CA ILE A 5 13.65 10.92 7.58
C ILE A 5 12.19 11.36 7.74
N ASP A 6 11.34 10.39 8.06
CA ASP A 6 10.04 10.51 8.74
C ASP A 6 10.12 11.50 9.92
N ARG A 7 9.46 12.66 9.79
CA ARG A 7 9.63 13.77 10.75
C ARG A 7 8.39 14.25 11.50
N TYR A 8 7.22 13.63 11.39
CA TYR A 8 6.04 14.12 12.15
C TYR A 8 5.10 13.04 12.73
N VAL A 9 5.49 12.55 13.92
CA VAL A 9 4.70 12.46 15.17
C VAL A 9 3.15 12.41 15.06
N SER A 10 2.53 11.29 15.46
CA SER A 10 1.49 11.24 16.50
C SER A 10 1.19 9.78 16.83
N PHE A 11 1.38 9.34 18.08
CA PHE A 11 1.34 7.93 18.51
C PHE A 11 0.11 7.09 18.07
N ARG A 12 -0.98 7.74 17.68
CA ARG A 12 -2.19 7.11 17.12
C ARG A 12 -2.14 6.90 15.61
N ASN A 13 -1.36 7.72 14.89
CA ASN A 13 -1.12 7.58 13.46
C ASN A 13 -0.17 6.43 13.15
N VAL A 14 0.79 6.21 14.05
CA VAL A 14 1.84 5.20 13.89
C VAL A 14 1.29 3.78 13.64
N GLU A 15 0.14 3.41 14.21
CA GLU A 15 -0.37 2.06 14.05
C GLU A 15 -0.87 1.80 12.61
N TRP A 16 -1.70 2.68 12.05
CA TRP A 16 -2.20 2.50 10.69
C TRP A 16 -1.11 2.77 9.66
N GLU A 17 -0.21 3.73 9.90
CA GLU A 17 0.96 3.96 9.04
C GLU A 17 1.85 2.71 9.00
N ARG A 18 2.12 2.09 10.16
CA ARG A 18 2.88 0.85 10.24
C ARG A 18 2.18 -0.29 9.52
N ARG A 19 0.88 -0.51 9.74
CA ARG A 19 0.11 -1.57 9.06
C ARG A 19 0.07 -1.35 7.55
N THR A 20 -0.07 -0.09 7.13
CA THR A 20 -0.02 0.31 5.73
C THR A 20 1.36 -0.01 5.14
N ALA A 21 2.45 0.37 5.83
CA ALA A 21 3.81 0.05 5.42
C ALA A 21 4.07 -1.48 5.38
N GLU A 22 3.50 -2.25 6.31
CA GLU A 22 3.55 -3.71 6.31
C GLU A 22 2.85 -4.30 5.08
N VAL A 23 1.68 -3.79 4.70
CA VAL A 23 0.98 -4.19 3.45
C VAL A 23 1.82 -3.83 2.22
N PHE A 24 2.39 -2.63 2.15
CA PHE A 24 3.29 -2.26 1.05
C PHE A 24 4.54 -3.14 0.98
N ALA A 25 5.11 -3.54 2.12
CA ALA A 25 6.25 -4.45 2.16
C ALA A 25 5.88 -5.86 1.66
N LEU A 26 4.66 -6.31 1.93
CA LEU A 26 4.12 -7.57 1.39
C LEU A 26 3.82 -7.47 -0.12
N LEU A 27 3.45 -6.28 -0.61
CA LEU A 27 3.24 -6.02 -2.04
C LEU A 27 4.56 -5.86 -2.82
N GLN A 28 5.67 -5.55 -2.15
CA GLN A 28 6.96 -5.29 -2.78
C GLN A 28 7.43 -6.40 -3.76
N PRO A 29 7.35 -7.70 -3.42
CA PRO A 29 7.72 -8.78 -4.35
C PRO A 29 6.88 -8.78 -5.62
N HIS A 30 5.62 -8.34 -5.56
CA HIS A 30 4.75 -8.23 -6.73
C HIS A 30 5.18 -7.08 -7.64
N PHE A 31 5.65 -5.97 -7.08
CA PHE A 31 6.19 -4.87 -7.88
C PHE A 31 7.48 -5.28 -8.61
N ASP A 32 8.37 -6.01 -7.94
CA ASP A 32 9.67 -6.39 -8.49
C ASP A 32 9.61 -7.59 -9.44
N GLY A 33 8.68 -8.51 -9.20
CA GLY A 33 8.53 -9.76 -9.95
C GLY A 33 7.53 -9.70 -11.10
N SER A 34 6.59 -8.75 -11.09
CA SER A 34 5.53 -8.67 -12.09
C SER A 34 5.88 -7.69 -13.21
N THR A 35 5.66 -8.10 -14.45
CA THR A 35 5.65 -7.22 -15.63
C THR A 35 4.29 -6.55 -15.85
N SER A 36 3.37 -6.60 -14.87
CA SER A 36 2.04 -6.03 -15.03
C SER A 36 2.10 -4.50 -15.06
N PRO A 37 1.55 -3.85 -16.12
CA PRO A 37 1.52 -2.39 -16.22
C PRO A 37 0.69 -1.74 -15.10
N PHE A 38 -0.14 -2.52 -14.40
CA PHE A 38 -0.86 -2.07 -13.23
C PHE A 38 0.10 -1.62 -12.11
N TRP A 39 1.18 -2.36 -11.83
CA TRP A 39 2.07 -2.02 -10.72
C TRP A 39 2.83 -0.72 -10.98
N ASP A 40 3.31 -0.53 -12.20
CA ASP A 40 3.87 0.75 -12.65
C ASP A 40 2.87 1.90 -12.48
N TYR A 41 1.61 1.68 -12.87
CA TYR A 41 0.56 2.67 -12.72
C TYR A 41 0.28 2.97 -11.24
N PHE A 42 0.12 1.94 -10.41
CA PHE A 42 -0.12 2.05 -8.97
C PHE A 42 0.99 2.84 -8.27
N LEU A 43 2.26 2.52 -8.54
CA LEU A 43 3.40 3.25 -7.98
C LEU A 43 3.43 4.72 -8.44
N ARG A 44 3.08 5.02 -9.69
CA ARG A 44 2.93 6.41 -10.16
C ARG A 44 1.79 7.13 -9.44
N GLN A 45 0.65 6.46 -9.25
CA GLN A 45 -0.49 7.05 -8.53
C GLN A 45 -0.16 7.31 -7.06
N ARG A 46 0.62 6.43 -6.43
CA ARG A 46 1.18 6.66 -5.10
C ARG A 46 2.02 7.94 -5.07
N VAL A 47 2.98 8.11 -5.99
CA VAL A 47 3.81 9.32 -6.05
C VAL A 47 2.97 10.59 -6.26
N ILE A 48 1.96 10.53 -7.14
CA ILE A 48 1.05 11.67 -7.39
C ILE A 48 0.23 11.99 -6.13
N ALA A 49 -0.31 10.99 -5.46
CA ALA A 49 -1.10 11.16 -4.24
C ALA A 49 -0.28 11.82 -3.13
N HIS A 50 0.96 11.37 -2.92
CA HIS A 50 1.88 11.99 -1.96
C HIS A 50 2.22 13.43 -2.31
N ALA A 51 2.43 13.73 -3.60
CA ALA A 51 2.64 15.10 -4.07
C ALA A 51 1.41 16.00 -3.83
N GLN A 52 0.21 15.43 -3.74
CA GLN A 52 -1.03 16.11 -3.39
C GLN A 52 -1.30 16.17 -1.87
N GLY A 53 -0.41 15.60 -1.05
CA GLY A 53 -0.58 15.51 0.40
C GLY A 53 -1.57 14.44 0.85
N LEU A 54 -1.89 13.46 -0.02
CA LEU A 54 -2.65 12.26 0.34
C LEU A 54 -1.71 11.18 0.87
N ASP A 55 -2.18 10.46 1.87
CA ASP A 55 -1.45 9.36 2.51
C ASP A 55 -1.56 8.04 1.73
N ASP A 56 -0.70 7.09 2.11
CA ASP A 56 -0.64 5.75 1.51
C ASP A 56 -1.93 4.94 1.70
N LEU A 57 -2.64 5.16 2.81
CA LEU A 57 -3.91 4.47 3.08
C LEU A 57 -4.97 4.92 2.07
N ARG A 58 -5.02 6.21 1.73
CA ARG A 58 -5.89 6.75 0.67
C ARG A 58 -5.59 6.12 -0.69
N VAL A 59 -4.32 5.87 -0.99
CA VAL A 59 -3.89 5.20 -2.22
C VAL A 59 -4.37 3.76 -2.21
N LEU A 60 -4.08 2.99 -1.16
CA LEU A 60 -4.54 1.60 -1.03
C LEU A 60 -6.05 1.49 -1.16
N HIS A 61 -6.81 2.37 -0.48
CA HIS A 61 -8.27 2.40 -0.55
C HIS A 61 -8.77 2.59 -1.99
N ASN A 62 -8.16 3.49 -2.77
CA ASN A 62 -8.55 3.73 -4.16
C ASN A 62 -8.35 2.51 -5.06
N PHE A 63 -7.33 1.71 -4.77
CA PHE A 63 -6.98 0.52 -5.54
C PHE A 63 -7.44 -0.77 -4.88
N LEU A 64 -8.18 -0.69 -3.78
CA LEU A 64 -8.50 -1.84 -2.93
C LEU A 64 -9.24 -2.95 -3.70
N PRO A 65 -10.29 -2.68 -4.49
CA PRO A 65 -10.93 -3.73 -5.28
C PRO A 65 -9.96 -4.38 -6.26
N THR A 66 -9.16 -3.57 -6.97
CA THR A 66 -8.19 -4.08 -7.95
C THR A 66 -7.05 -4.87 -7.29
N LEU A 67 -6.59 -4.45 -6.12
CA LEU A 67 -5.58 -5.18 -5.36
C LEU A 67 -6.13 -6.52 -4.86
N LYS A 68 -7.39 -6.57 -4.40
CA LYS A 68 -8.03 -7.83 -4.00
C LYS A 68 -8.09 -8.80 -5.18
N ASP A 69 -8.64 -8.35 -6.31
CA ASP A 69 -8.73 -9.17 -7.53
C ASP A 69 -7.35 -9.70 -7.96
N LEU A 70 -6.33 -8.83 -7.98
CA LEU A 70 -4.97 -9.22 -8.37
C LEU A 70 -4.32 -10.20 -7.38
N LEU A 71 -4.53 -10.02 -6.07
CA LEU A 71 -3.96 -10.91 -5.06
C LEU A 71 -4.66 -12.27 -5.07
N GLU A 72 -5.96 -12.31 -5.37
CA GLU A 72 -6.70 -13.55 -5.61
C GLU A 72 -6.18 -14.28 -6.86
N GLU A 73 -5.94 -13.57 -7.96
CA GLU A 73 -5.35 -14.15 -9.18
C GLU A 73 -3.91 -14.68 -8.96
N LEU A 74 -3.15 -14.05 -8.06
CA LEU A 74 -1.78 -14.44 -7.73
C LEU A 74 -1.70 -15.49 -6.62
N ASP A 75 -2.84 -15.93 -6.05
CA ASP A 75 -2.91 -16.86 -4.92
C ASP A 75 -2.13 -16.33 -3.68
N ASP A 76 -2.09 -15.01 -3.49
CA ASP A 76 -1.45 -14.38 -2.32
C ASP A 76 -2.46 -14.06 -1.22
N GLU A 77 -2.99 -15.13 -0.63
CA GLU A 77 -3.95 -15.06 0.48
C GLU A 77 -3.39 -14.31 1.69
N ARG A 78 -2.06 -14.38 1.91
CA ARG A 78 -1.41 -13.74 3.05
C ARG A 78 -1.48 -12.22 2.94
N THR A 79 -1.16 -11.68 1.78
CA THR A 79 -1.22 -10.24 1.54
C THR A 79 -2.67 -9.79 1.45
N LEU A 80 -3.54 -10.58 0.83
CA LEU A 80 -4.98 -10.33 0.78
C LEU A 80 -5.60 -10.17 2.18
N SER A 81 -5.39 -11.15 3.07
CA SER A 81 -5.87 -11.08 4.45
C SER A 81 -5.34 -9.87 5.21
N ARG A 82 -4.08 -9.46 4.96
CA ARG A 82 -3.51 -8.26 5.61
C ARG A 82 -4.11 -6.96 5.08
N LEU A 83 -4.41 -6.93 3.78
CA LEU A 83 -5.08 -5.81 3.14
C LEU A 83 -6.53 -5.67 3.65
N GLU A 84 -7.25 -6.78 3.82
CA GLU A 84 -8.60 -6.81 4.41
C GLU A 84 -8.59 -6.42 5.90
N GLU A 85 -7.61 -6.88 6.68
CA GLU A 85 -7.45 -6.45 8.07
C GLU A 85 -7.23 -4.92 8.15
N LEU A 86 -6.44 -4.36 7.22
CA LEU A 86 -6.22 -2.93 7.13
C LEU A 86 -7.50 -2.17 6.74
N GLU A 87 -8.27 -2.68 5.78
CA GLU A 87 -9.57 -2.12 5.39
C GLU A 87 -10.50 -2.00 6.61
N VAL A 88 -10.73 -3.10 7.33
CA VAL A 88 -11.65 -3.13 8.48
C VAL A 88 -11.22 -2.19 9.61
N LEU A 89 -9.92 -2.00 9.80
CA LEU A 89 -9.38 -1.18 10.89
C LEU A 89 -9.28 0.30 10.56
N CYS A 90 -9.13 0.67 9.29
CA CYS A 90 -8.68 2.01 8.90
C CYS A 90 -9.48 2.66 7.76
N MET A 91 -10.34 1.91 7.06
CA MET A 91 -11.13 2.39 5.93
C MET A 91 -12.64 2.29 6.20
#